data_AF-A0A7F8PYT3-F1
#
_entry.id   AF-A0A7F8PYT3-F1
#
_cell.length_a   1.000
_cell.length_b   1.000
_cell.length_c   1.000
_cell.angle_alpha   90.00
_cell.angle_beta   90.00
_cell.angle_gamma   90.00
#
_symmetry.space_group_name_H-M   'P 1'
#
loop_
_entity.id
_entity.type
_entity.pdbx_description
1 polymer ?
#
loop_
_entity_poly.entity_id
_entity_poly.type
_entity_poly.pdbx_seq_one_letter_code
_entity_poly.pdbx_strand_id
1 'polypeptide(L)'
;MSATRSTYVEEEGVYRFHMEHPVPAYLVALVAGDLQPADIGPRSRVWAEPCLLPTATSKLSGAVEQWLSAAERLYGPYMWGRYDIVFLPPSFPIVAMENPCLTFIISSILESDEFLVIDVIHEVAHSWFGNAVTNATWEEMWLSEGLATYAQRRITTETYGAAFTCLETAFRLDALHRQMKLLGEDSPVSKLQVKLEPGVNPSHLMNLFTYEKGYCFVYYLSQLCGDPQRFDDFLRAYVEKYKFTSVVAQDLLDSFLSFFPELKEQSVDCRAGLEFERWLNATGPPLAEPDLSQGSSLTRPVEALFQLWTAEPLDQAAASASAIDISKWRTFQTALFLDRLLDGSPLPQEVVMSLSKCYSSLLDSMNAEIRIRWLQIVVRNDYYPDLHRVRRFLESQMSRMYTIPLYEDLCTGALKSFALEVFYQTQGRLHPSLRRTIQQILSQGLGPGAEPSVEQASAGADSEVDADTPALLLGDEPPSSAISLRDVNVSA
;
A
#
# COMPACT_ATOMS: atom_id res chain seq x y z
N MET A 1 -13.12 -5.53 22.42
CA MET A 1 -13.14 -6.97 22.21
C MET A 1 -13.78 -7.20 20.85
N SER A 2 -13.06 -7.83 19.93
CA SER A 2 -13.31 -7.72 18.49
C SER A 2 -13.20 -9.08 17.80
N ALA A 3 -14.26 -9.85 17.99
CA ALA A 3 -14.65 -11.06 17.28
C ALA A 3 -16.20 -11.08 17.29
N THR A 4 -16.85 -12.00 16.59
CA THR A 4 -18.33 -12.10 16.61
C THR A 4 -18.90 -12.14 18.03
N ARG A 5 -18.25 -12.89 18.92
CA ARG A 5 -18.52 -12.90 20.37
C ARG A 5 -17.23 -12.81 21.14
N SER A 6 -17.25 -12.06 22.24
CA SER A 6 -16.08 -11.92 23.10
C SER A 6 -16.45 -11.60 24.54
N THR A 7 -15.63 -12.09 25.47
CA THR A 7 -15.84 -11.94 26.91
C THR A 7 -14.49 -11.77 27.61
N TYR A 8 -14.44 -10.92 28.62
CA TYR A 8 -13.30 -10.78 29.52
C TYR A 8 -13.69 -11.34 30.89
N VAL A 9 -12.90 -12.30 31.39
CA VAL A 9 -13.08 -12.88 32.72
C VAL A 9 -12.05 -12.22 33.64
N GLU A 10 -12.49 -11.17 34.34
CA GLU A 10 -11.63 -10.31 35.16
C GLU A 10 -10.88 -11.08 36.24
N GLU A 11 -11.55 -12.04 36.91
CA GLU A 11 -10.95 -12.88 37.95
C GLU A 11 -9.77 -13.73 37.44
N GLU A 12 -9.79 -14.11 36.15
CA GLU A 12 -8.76 -14.95 35.52
C GLU A 12 -7.76 -14.10 34.70
N GLY A 13 -8.07 -12.84 34.42
CA GLY A 13 -7.32 -12.02 33.45
C GLY A 13 -7.39 -12.56 32.02
N VAL A 14 -8.43 -13.33 31.68
CA VAL A 14 -8.54 -14.06 30.40
C VAL A 14 -9.53 -13.38 29.46
N TYR A 15 -9.08 -13.10 28.25
CA TYR A 15 -9.95 -12.74 27.13
C TYR A 15 -10.31 -13.99 26.32
N ARG A 16 -11.60 -14.20 26.07
CA ARG A 16 -12.12 -15.26 25.18
C ARG A 16 -12.75 -14.62 23.96
N PHE A 17 -12.39 -15.12 22.78
CA PHE A 17 -12.90 -14.66 21.49
C PHE A 17 -13.50 -15.85 20.72
N HIS A 18 -14.55 -15.58 19.97
CA HIS A 18 -15.22 -16.58 19.15
C HIS A 18 -15.67 -15.94 17.82
N MET A 19 -15.25 -16.57 16.72
CA MET A 19 -15.69 -16.28 15.36
C MET A 19 -16.77 -17.28 14.97
N GLU A 20 -17.93 -16.79 14.54
CA GLU A 20 -19.05 -17.65 14.12
C GLU A 20 -18.84 -18.24 12.72
N HIS A 21 -18.26 -17.44 11.83
CA HIS A 21 -17.98 -17.83 10.46
C HIS A 21 -16.56 -18.41 10.32
N PRO A 22 -16.36 -19.37 9.41
CA PRO A 22 -15.03 -19.90 9.14
C PRO A 22 -14.17 -18.81 8.50
N VAL A 23 -12.90 -18.77 8.91
CA VAL A 23 -11.89 -17.86 8.36
C VAL A 23 -10.62 -18.64 8.04
N PRO A 24 -9.93 -18.35 6.93
CA PRO A 24 -8.61 -18.90 6.66
C PRO A 24 -7.60 -18.47 7.73
N ALA A 25 -6.58 -19.31 7.97
CA ALA A 25 -5.64 -19.11 9.07
C ALA A 25 -4.83 -17.81 8.98
N TYR A 26 -4.59 -17.27 7.78
CA TYR A 26 -3.84 -16.01 7.60
C TYR A 26 -4.57 -14.78 8.17
N LEU A 27 -5.90 -14.87 8.35
CA LEU A 27 -6.70 -13.79 8.92
C LEU A 27 -6.74 -13.81 10.46
N VAL A 28 -6.19 -14.83 11.10
CA VAL A 28 -6.12 -14.90 12.56
C VAL A 28 -5.09 -13.88 13.06
N ALA A 29 -5.55 -12.93 13.87
CA ALA A 29 -4.71 -11.88 14.43
C ALA A 29 -4.85 -11.77 15.95
N LEU A 30 -3.79 -11.25 16.58
CA LEU A 30 -3.75 -10.97 18.00
C LEU A 30 -2.94 -9.68 18.23
N VAL A 31 -3.49 -8.79 19.05
CA VAL A 31 -2.79 -7.60 19.53
C VAL A 31 -3.01 -7.46 21.03
N ALA A 32 -1.95 -7.09 21.74
CA ALA A 32 -1.97 -6.81 23.18
C ALA A 32 -1.06 -5.61 23.48
N GLY A 33 -1.54 -4.69 24.32
CA GLY A 33 -0.85 -3.46 24.68
C GLY A 33 -1.76 -2.54 25.49
N ASP A 34 -1.31 -1.32 25.76
CA ASP A 34 -2.14 -0.27 26.36
C ASP A 34 -3.10 0.31 25.32
N LEU A 35 -4.14 -0.46 25.00
CA LEU A 35 -5.15 -0.11 24.01
C LEU A 35 -6.43 0.36 24.68
N GLN A 36 -6.85 1.57 24.35
CA GLN A 36 -8.11 2.14 24.83
C GLN A 36 -9.15 2.12 23.70
N PRO A 37 -10.41 1.77 24.01
CA PRO A 37 -11.50 1.79 23.03
C PRO A 37 -12.21 3.14 22.94
N ALA A 38 -12.68 3.50 21.74
CA ALA A 38 -13.69 4.52 21.53
C ALA A 38 -14.71 4.07 20.47
N ASP A 39 -16.01 4.16 20.78
CA ASP A 39 -17.05 3.87 19.82
C ASP A 39 -17.12 4.98 18.76
N ILE A 40 -17.12 4.59 17.48
CA ILE A 40 -17.12 5.49 16.31
C ILE A 40 -18.34 5.29 15.41
N GLY A 41 -19.23 4.36 15.77
CA GLY A 41 -20.45 4.04 15.04
C GLY A 41 -21.32 3.04 15.79
N PRO A 42 -22.50 2.67 15.25
CA PRO A 42 -23.43 1.77 15.92
C PRO A 42 -22.88 0.33 16.08
N ARG A 43 -21.91 -0.04 15.25
CA ARG A 43 -21.29 -1.38 15.21
C ARG A 43 -19.78 -1.32 14.98
N SER A 44 -19.16 -0.17 15.29
CA SER A 44 -17.75 0.07 15.03
C SER A 44 -17.07 0.79 16.18
N ARG A 45 -15.85 0.35 16.46
CA ARG A 45 -15.00 0.90 17.52
C ARG A 45 -13.57 1.01 17.05
N VAL A 46 -12.89 2.05 17.48
CA VAL A 46 -11.45 2.19 17.30
C VAL A 46 -10.71 1.82 18.58
N TRP A 47 -9.58 1.15 18.43
CA TRP A 47 -8.63 0.79 19.48
C TRP A 47 -7.30 1.46 19.18
N ALA A 48 -6.73 2.18 20.13
CA ALA A 48 -5.43 2.83 19.96
C ALA A 48 -4.77 3.10 21.31
N GLU A 49 -3.47 3.39 21.30
CA GLU A 49 -2.80 3.96 22.46
C GLU A 49 -3.47 5.29 22.87
N PRO A 50 -3.49 5.65 24.18
CA PRO A 50 -4.18 6.84 24.67
C PRO A 50 -3.82 8.15 23.94
N CYS A 51 -2.58 8.28 23.47
CA CYS A 51 -2.09 9.45 22.76
C CYS A 51 -2.65 9.58 21.32
N LEU A 52 -3.08 8.47 20.70
CA LEU A 52 -3.62 8.43 19.34
C LEU A 52 -5.14 8.41 19.31
N LEU A 53 -5.78 7.93 20.38
CA LEU A 53 -7.23 7.70 20.43
C LEU A 53 -8.07 8.93 20.06
N PRO A 54 -7.80 10.16 20.55
CA PRO A 54 -8.60 11.34 20.18
C PRO A 54 -8.55 11.64 18.68
N THR A 55 -7.36 11.57 18.08
CA THR A 55 -7.16 11.81 16.65
C THR A 55 -7.86 10.75 15.82
N ALA A 56 -7.67 9.48 16.17
CA ALA A 56 -8.31 8.35 15.48
C ALA A 56 -9.84 8.42 15.55
N THR A 57 -10.39 8.71 16.73
CA THR A 57 -11.83 8.87 16.95
C THR A 57 -12.38 10.03 16.11
N SER A 58 -11.72 11.19 16.14
CA SER A 58 -12.16 12.37 15.40
C SER A 58 -12.20 12.15 13.89
N LYS A 59 -11.29 11.35 13.33
CA LYS A 59 -11.22 11.09 11.89
C LYS A 59 -12.20 10.01 11.42
N LEU A 60 -12.56 9.06 12.27
CA LEU A 60 -13.36 7.89 11.88
C LEU A 60 -14.81 7.91 12.37
N SER A 61 -15.15 8.76 13.33
CA SER A 61 -16.50 8.85 13.90
C SER A 61 -17.56 9.12 12.82
N GLY A 62 -18.49 8.19 12.64
CA GLY A 62 -19.56 8.23 11.64
C GLY A 62 -19.15 7.82 10.23
N ALA A 63 -17.90 8.08 9.84
CA ALA A 63 -17.39 7.77 8.49
C ALA A 63 -17.40 6.25 8.20
N VAL A 64 -16.99 5.44 9.18
CA VAL A 64 -16.96 3.97 9.01
C VAL A 64 -18.36 3.39 8.74
N GLU A 65 -19.39 3.89 9.43
CA GLU A 65 -20.76 3.43 9.17
C GLU A 65 -21.27 3.88 7.79
N GLN A 66 -20.86 5.07 7.33
CA GLN A 66 -21.17 5.53 5.98
C GLN A 66 -20.59 4.58 4.91
N TRP A 67 -19.34 4.16 5.08
CA TRP A 67 -18.67 3.23 4.16
C TRP A 67 -19.28 1.83 4.22
N LEU A 68 -19.53 1.29 5.42
CA LEU A 68 -20.22 0.00 5.60
C LEU A 68 -21.61 0.02 4.95
N SER A 69 -22.38 1.08 5.16
CA SER A 69 -23.70 1.24 4.55
C SER A 69 -23.64 1.30 3.02
N ALA A 70 -22.60 1.92 2.44
CA ALA A 70 -22.39 1.93 1.00
C ALA A 70 -21.99 0.55 0.47
N ALA A 71 -21.06 -0.13 1.14
CA ALA A 71 -20.66 -1.49 0.82
C ALA A 71 -21.85 -2.46 0.88
N GLU A 72 -22.72 -2.33 1.89
CA GLU A 72 -23.90 -3.19 2.03
C GLU A 72 -24.92 -3.03 0.89
N ARG A 73 -25.09 -1.81 0.38
CA ARG A 73 -25.95 -1.56 -0.80
C ARG A 73 -25.38 -2.22 -2.05
N LEU A 74 -24.07 -2.18 -2.21
CA LEU A 74 -23.37 -2.75 -3.37
C LEU A 74 -23.32 -4.29 -3.30
N TYR A 75 -22.85 -4.85 -2.19
CA TYR A 75 -22.42 -6.25 -2.10
C TYR A 75 -23.29 -7.13 -1.20
N GLY A 76 -24.34 -6.59 -0.59
CA GLY A 76 -25.23 -7.30 0.33
C GLY A 76 -24.83 -7.14 1.80
N PRO A 77 -25.56 -7.73 2.76
CA PRO A 77 -25.42 -7.46 4.19
C PRO A 77 -24.00 -7.73 4.75
N TYR A 78 -23.57 -6.92 5.72
CA TYR A 78 -22.31 -7.15 6.42
C TYR A 78 -22.42 -8.38 7.33
N MET A 79 -21.53 -9.36 7.15
CA MET A 79 -21.65 -10.70 7.75
C MET A 79 -20.98 -10.86 9.11
N TRP A 80 -20.12 -9.93 9.54
CA TRP A 80 -19.21 -10.16 10.68
C TRP A 80 -19.70 -9.55 12.01
N GLY A 81 -20.89 -8.96 12.01
CA GLY A 81 -21.52 -8.35 13.19
C GLY A 81 -20.97 -6.96 13.54
N ARG A 82 -19.66 -6.86 13.83
CA ARG A 82 -18.97 -5.61 14.16
C ARG A 82 -17.76 -5.38 13.27
N TYR A 83 -17.42 -4.12 13.04
CA TYR A 83 -16.23 -3.69 12.30
C TYR A 83 -15.40 -2.77 13.19
N ASP A 84 -14.40 -3.32 13.89
CA ASP A 84 -13.46 -2.52 14.69
C ASP A 84 -12.18 -2.25 13.91
N ILE A 85 -11.48 -1.17 14.29
CA ILE A 85 -10.17 -0.80 13.75
C ILE A 85 -9.20 -0.70 14.93
N VAL A 86 -7.98 -1.21 14.78
CA VAL A 86 -6.88 -0.95 15.72
C VAL A 86 -5.73 -0.23 15.03
N PHE A 87 -5.31 0.90 15.62
CA PHE A 87 -4.10 1.58 15.18
C PHE A 87 -2.87 1.00 15.88
N LEU A 88 -1.96 0.48 15.06
CA LEU A 88 -0.71 -0.12 15.50
C LEU A 88 0.45 0.89 15.43
N PRO A 89 1.51 0.68 16.22
CA PRO A 89 2.66 1.57 16.20
C PRO A 89 3.29 1.71 14.80
N PRO A 90 4.03 2.80 14.52
CA PRO A 90 4.69 3.03 13.22
C PRO A 90 5.71 1.95 12.79
N SER A 91 6.04 1.01 13.68
CA SER A 91 6.87 -0.15 13.40
C SER A 91 6.14 -1.30 12.71
N PHE A 92 4.80 -1.24 12.60
CA PHE A 92 4.00 -2.22 11.89
C PHE A 92 4.51 -2.33 10.43
N PRO A 93 4.81 -3.54 9.91
CA PRO A 93 5.55 -3.68 8.66
C PRO A 93 4.71 -3.47 7.40
N ILE A 94 3.39 -3.50 7.52
CA ILE A 94 2.43 -3.28 6.43
C ILE A 94 1.51 -2.11 6.78
N VAL A 95 0.74 -1.62 5.80
CA VAL A 95 -0.15 -0.48 6.00
C VAL A 95 -1.41 -0.88 6.75
N ALA A 96 -2.07 -1.92 6.28
CA ALA A 96 -3.30 -2.44 6.86
C ALA A 96 -3.41 -3.95 6.69
N MET A 97 -4.36 -4.56 7.41
CA MET A 97 -4.73 -5.97 7.31
C MET A 97 -6.21 -6.13 7.68
N GLU A 98 -6.93 -6.89 6.87
CA GLU A 98 -8.38 -7.01 6.83
C GLU A 98 -8.96 -7.97 7.88
N ASN A 99 -8.27 -8.16 9.00
CA ASN A 99 -8.63 -9.20 9.97
C ASN A 99 -10.12 -9.06 10.39
N PRO A 100 -10.95 -10.10 10.18
CA PRO A 100 -12.38 -10.01 10.42
C PRO A 100 -12.70 -9.55 11.84
N CYS A 101 -13.64 -8.61 11.94
CA CYS A 101 -14.03 -7.91 13.17
C CYS A 101 -12.98 -6.95 13.78
N LEU A 102 -11.70 -6.96 13.36
CA LEU A 102 -10.65 -6.07 13.88
C LEU A 102 -9.60 -5.74 12.82
N THR A 103 -9.86 -4.77 11.95
CA THR A 103 -8.90 -4.30 10.95
C THR A 103 -7.67 -3.68 11.62
N PHE A 104 -6.47 -4.12 11.25
CA PHE A 104 -5.21 -3.56 11.73
C PHE A 104 -4.76 -2.46 10.78
N ILE A 105 -4.35 -1.30 11.31
CA ILE A 105 -3.88 -0.16 10.49
C ILE A 105 -2.66 0.49 11.16
N ILE A 106 -1.64 0.85 10.37
CA ILE A 106 -0.48 1.59 10.87
C ILE A 106 -0.86 3.01 11.31
N SER A 107 -0.41 3.46 12.47
CA SER A 107 -0.78 4.78 13.01
C SER A 107 -0.26 5.95 12.18
N SER A 108 0.80 5.77 11.38
CA SER A 108 1.37 6.85 10.56
C SER A 108 0.40 7.35 9.48
N ILE A 109 -0.57 6.53 9.07
CA ILE A 109 -1.59 6.93 8.09
C ILE A 109 -2.48 8.06 8.61
N LEU A 110 -2.60 8.21 9.94
CA LEU A 110 -3.40 9.29 10.55
C LEU A 110 -2.91 10.69 10.17
N GLU A 111 -1.69 10.81 9.63
CA GLU A 111 -1.19 12.07 9.10
C GLU A 111 -1.92 12.54 7.83
N SER A 112 -2.58 11.64 7.09
CA SER A 112 -3.24 11.95 5.83
C SER A 112 -4.69 11.47 5.80
N ASP A 113 -5.63 12.41 5.67
CA ASP A 113 -7.06 12.10 5.61
C ASP A 113 -7.41 11.26 4.37
N GLU A 114 -6.87 11.61 3.20
CA GLU A 114 -7.23 10.92 1.96
C GLU A 114 -6.68 9.49 1.90
N PHE A 115 -5.44 9.26 2.38
CA PHE A 115 -4.90 7.90 2.48
C PHE A 115 -5.64 7.06 3.53
N LEU A 116 -5.95 7.65 4.71
CA LEU A 116 -6.75 6.98 5.73
C LEU A 116 -8.12 6.54 5.18
N VAL A 117 -8.78 7.39 4.41
CA VAL A 117 -10.08 7.09 3.80
C VAL A 117 -9.97 5.89 2.85
N ILE A 118 -9.03 5.90 1.91
CA ILE A 118 -8.97 4.88 0.86
C ILE A 118 -8.56 3.52 1.43
N ASP A 119 -7.59 3.51 2.36
CA ASP A 119 -7.11 2.28 2.98
C ASP A 119 -8.20 1.68 3.85
N VAL A 120 -8.89 2.45 4.70
CA VAL A 120 -9.99 1.87 5.51
C VAL A 120 -11.13 1.35 4.63
N ILE A 121 -11.45 2.00 3.51
CA ILE A 121 -12.48 1.51 2.59
C ILE A 121 -12.02 0.20 1.90
N HIS A 122 -10.73 0.06 1.58
CA HIS A 122 -10.18 -1.20 1.06
C HIS A 122 -10.39 -2.34 2.06
N GLU A 123 -10.07 -2.10 3.33
CA GLU A 123 -10.29 -3.08 4.40
C GLU A 123 -11.79 -3.39 4.63
N VAL A 124 -12.67 -2.40 4.43
CA VAL A 124 -14.13 -2.64 4.43
C VAL A 124 -14.50 -3.57 3.27
N ALA A 125 -13.98 -3.33 2.07
CA ALA A 125 -14.27 -4.16 0.88
C ALA A 125 -13.82 -5.61 1.07
N HIS A 126 -12.70 -5.83 1.76
CA HIS A 126 -12.22 -7.17 2.08
C HIS A 126 -13.19 -8.02 2.89
N SER A 127 -14.12 -7.39 3.63
CA SER A 127 -15.19 -8.10 4.34
C SER A 127 -16.06 -8.96 3.42
N TRP A 128 -16.10 -8.66 2.12
CA TRP A 128 -16.73 -9.49 1.08
C TRP A 128 -15.67 -10.23 0.23
N PHE A 129 -14.62 -9.54 -0.21
CA PHE A 129 -13.62 -10.07 -1.16
C PHE A 129 -12.28 -10.33 -0.47
N GLY A 130 -11.99 -11.59 -0.13
CA GLY A 130 -10.87 -11.97 0.74
C GLY A 130 -11.38 -12.72 1.96
N ASN A 131 -12.18 -12.06 2.79
CA ASN A 131 -12.67 -12.64 4.04
C ASN A 131 -13.83 -13.63 3.82
N ALA A 132 -14.84 -13.24 3.05
CA ALA A 132 -15.99 -14.10 2.79
C ALA A 132 -15.76 -14.98 1.57
N VAL A 133 -15.30 -14.41 0.45
CA VAL A 133 -14.87 -15.18 -0.72
C VAL A 133 -13.35 -15.12 -0.80
N THR A 134 -12.67 -16.21 -0.46
CA THR A 134 -11.20 -16.24 -0.31
C THR A 134 -10.54 -16.86 -1.54
N ASN A 135 -9.39 -16.35 -1.97
CA ASN A 135 -8.54 -17.05 -2.94
C ASN A 135 -8.10 -18.43 -2.39
N ALA A 136 -8.18 -19.48 -3.21
CA ALA A 136 -7.83 -20.84 -2.80
C ALA A 136 -6.32 -21.07 -2.62
N THR A 137 -5.51 -20.29 -3.33
CA THR A 137 -4.04 -20.37 -3.32
C THR A 137 -3.45 -18.97 -3.42
N TRP A 138 -2.18 -18.79 -3.06
CA TRP A 138 -1.52 -17.48 -3.15
C TRP A 138 -1.30 -17.03 -4.61
N GLU A 139 -1.20 -17.98 -5.54
CA GLU A 139 -1.19 -17.69 -6.98
C GLU A 139 -2.47 -16.99 -7.47
N GLU A 140 -3.55 -17.08 -6.69
CA GLU A 140 -4.86 -16.48 -6.96
C GLU A 140 -5.11 -15.21 -6.13
N MET A 141 -4.08 -14.64 -5.49
CA MET A 141 -4.24 -13.49 -4.57
C MET A 141 -4.88 -12.26 -5.23
N TRP A 142 -4.74 -12.11 -6.55
CA TRP A 142 -5.43 -11.06 -7.30
C TRP A 142 -6.96 -11.12 -7.18
N LEU A 143 -7.55 -12.29 -6.90
CA LEU A 143 -8.99 -12.40 -6.66
C LEU A 143 -9.38 -11.64 -5.40
N SER A 144 -8.58 -11.70 -4.35
CA SER A 144 -8.85 -10.96 -3.11
C SER A 144 -8.54 -9.48 -3.32
N GLU A 145 -7.32 -9.15 -3.73
CA GLU A 145 -6.89 -7.75 -3.81
C GLU A 145 -7.52 -6.99 -4.98
N GLY A 146 -7.57 -7.57 -6.18
CA GLY A 146 -8.15 -6.91 -7.35
C GLY A 146 -9.67 -6.68 -7.22
N LEU A 147 -10.42 -7.63 -6.64
CA LEU A 147 -11.84 -7.43 -6.33
C LEU A 147 -12.02 -6.42 -5.19
N ALA A 148 -11.20 -6.49 -4.13
CA ALA A 148 -11.25 -5.53 -3.03
C ALA A 148 -10.94 -4.10 -3.51
N THR A 149 -9.91 -3.89 -4.33
CA THR A 149 -9.57 -2.58 -4.93
C THR A 149 -10.69 -2.08 -5.85
N TYR A 150 -11.33 -2.95 -6.64
CA TYR A 150 -12.52 -2.55 -7.41
C TYR A 150 -13.67 -2.13 -6.50
N ALA A 151 -13.94 -2.92 -5.47
CA ALA A 151 -15.02 -2.65 -4.54
C ALA A 151 -14.77 -1.38 -3.71
N GLN A 152 -13.53 -1.14 -3.32
CA GLN A 152 -13.06 0.09 -2.68
C GLN A 152 -13.40 1.30 -3.56
N ARG A 153 -13.02 1.29 -4.85
CA ARG A 153 -13.31 2.40 -5.78
C ARG A 153 -14.80 2.62 -6.00
N ARG A 154 -15.62 1.56 -5.97
CA ARG A 154 -17.08 1.70 -6.02
C ARG A 154 -17.63 2.35 -4.75
N ILE A 155 -17.21 1.91 -3.56
CA ILE A 155 -17.61 2.52 -2.29
C ILE A 155 -17.15 3.99 -2.21
N THR A 156 -15.91 4.28 -2.61
CA THR A 156 -15.37 5.64 -2.69
C THR A 156 -16.17 6.52 -3.65
N THR A 157 -16.59 5.98 -4.80
CA THR A 157 -17.45 6.70 -5.76
C THR A 157 -18.81 7.04 -5.16
N GLU A 158 -19.45 6.10 -4.46
CA GLU A 158 -20.75 6.31 -3.81
C GLU A 158 -20.70 7.33 -2.66
N THR A 159 -19.53 7.53 -2.04
CA THR A 159 -19.39 8.32 -0.80
C THR A 159 -18.68 9.66 -1.00
N TYR A 160 -17.71 9.73 -1.92
CA TYR A 160 -16.89 10.91 -2.22
C TYR A 160 -17.02 11.40 -3.67
N GLY A 161 -17.67 10.62 -4.54
CA GLY A 161 -17.94 10.97 -5.93
C GLY A 161 -16.82 10.58 -6.91
N ALA A 162 -17.21 10.40 -8.18
CA ALA A 162 -16.33 9.89 -9.23
C ALA A 162 -15.07 10.74 -9.47
N ALA A 163 -15.14 12.06 -9.29
CA ALA A 163 -13.96 12.91 -9.49
C ALA A 163 -12.82 12.56 -8.52
N PHE A 164 -13.14 12.28 -7.25
CA PHE A 164 -12.16 11.88 -6.25
C PHE A 164 -11.62 10.47 -6.55
N THR A 165 -12.51 9.51 -6.84
CA THR A 165 -12.10 8.15 -7.23
C THR A 165 -11.16 8.17 -8.44
N CYS A 166 -11.48 8.93 -9.49
CA CYS A 166 -10.62 9.03 -10.66
C CYS A 166 -9.25 9.66 -10.34
N LEU A 167 -9.18 10.60 -9.40
CA LEU A 167 -7.91 11.20 -8.96
C LEU A 167 -7.04 10.17 -8.23
N GLU A 168 -7.62 9.40 -7.30
CA GLU A 168 -6.95 8.31 -6.60
C GLU A 168 -6.49 7.22 -7.57
N THR A 169 -7.36 6.80 -8.50
CA THR A 169 -7.02 5.79 -9.51
C THR A 169 -5.90 6.29 -10.43
N ALA A 170 -5.90 7.56 -10.82
CA ALA A 170 -4.78 8.14 -11.58
C ALA A 170 -3.46 8.06 -10.79
N PHE A 171 -3.49 8.41 -9.49
CA PHE A 171 -2.35 8.30 -8.59
C PHE A 171 -1.80 6.88 -8.49
N ARG A 172 -2.68 5.88 -8.37
CA ARG A 172 -2.31 4.47 -8.25
C ARG A 172 -1.80 3.87 -9.56
N LEU A 173 -2.42 4.19 -10.70
CA LEU A 173 -1.95 3.75 -12.01
C LEU A 173 -0.58 4.34 -12.36
N ASP A 174 -0.35 5.62 -12.07
CA ASP A 174 0.98 6.24 -12.21
C ASP A 174 2.03 5.47 -11.38
N ALA A 175 1.69 5.02 -10.17
CA ALA A 175 2.57 4.21 -9.33
C ALA A 175 2.83 2.81 -9.91
N LEU A 176 1.81 2.16 -10.48
CA LEU A 176 1.95 0.89 -11.18
C LEU A 176 2.89 1.02 -12.38
N HIS A 177 2.72 2.05 -13.21
CA HIS A 177 3.58 2.31 -14.37
C HIS A 177 5.03 2.58 -13.96
N ARG A 178 5.27 3.29 -12.85
CA ARG A 178 6.61 3.44 -12.28
C ARG A 178 7.21 2.10 -11.86
N GLN A 179 6.45 1.27 -11.15
CA GLN A 179 6.91 -0.06 -10.73
C GLN A 179 7.26 -0.93 -11.95
N MET A 180 6.45 -0.89 -13.00
CA MET A 180 6.73 -1.57 -14.26
C MET A 180 8.03 -1.09 -14.90
N LYS A 181 8.26 0.22 -14.99
CA LYS A 181 9.49 0.78 -15.55
C LYS A 181 10.74 0.32 -14.80
N LEU A 182 10.64 0.14 -13.48
CA LEU A 182 11.74 -0.33 -12.64
C LEU A 182 12.02 -1.83 -12.81
N LEU A 183 10.98 -2.65 -12.96
CA LEU A 183 11.11 -4.11 -13.05
C LEU A 183 11.30 -4.63 -14.47
N GLY A 184 10.93 -3.85 -15.48
CA GLY A 184 10.84 -4.28 -16.88
C GLY A 184 9.51 -4.96 -17.21
N GLU A 185 9.11 -4.89 -18.48
CA GLU A 185 7.80 -5.37 -18.96
C GLU A 185 7.67 -6.90 -18.95
N ASP A 186 8.77 -7.64 -19.03
CA ASP A 186 8.78 -9.11 -19.05
C ASP A 186 8.85 -9.73 -17.64
N SER A 187 8.73 -8.92 -16.59
CA SER A 187 8.87 -9.38 -15.22
C SER A 187 7.75 -10.36 -14.84
N PRO A 188 8.04 -11.59 -14.37
CA PRO A 188 7.02 -12.57 -14.02
C PRO A 188 6.06 -12.11 -12.92
N VAL A 189 6.51 -11.23 -12.01
CA VAL A 189 5.67 -10.68 -10.93
C VAL A 189 4.59 -9.73 -11.43
N SER A 190 4.61 -9.36 -12.72
CA SER A 190 3.57 -8.54 -13.35
C SER A 190 2.36 -9.32 -13.87
N LYS A 191 2.37 -10.66 -13.75
CA LYS A 191 1.21 -11.50 -14.04
C LYS A 191 0.22 -11.43 -12.88
N LEU A 192 -1.08 -11.57 -13.15
CA LEU A 192 -2.07 -11.71 -12.08
C LEU A 192 -2.03 -13.09 -11.46
N GLN A 193 -1.79 -14.12 -12.28
CA GLN A 193 -1.53 -15.48 -11.83
C GLN A 193 -0.05 -15.82 -11.99
N VAL A 194 0.68 -15.77 -10.88
CA VAL A 194 2.09 -16.14 -10.82
C VAL A 194 2.18 -17.56 -10.27
N LYS A 195 2.78 -18.49 -11.02
CA LYS A 195 3.09 -19.82 -10.49
C LYS A 195 4.24 -19.71 -9.49
N LEU A 196 4.00 -20.12 -8.25
CA LEU A 196 5.03 -20.12 -7.22
C LEU A 196 5.78 -21.45 -7.24
N GLU A 197 7.10 -21.35 -7.39
CA GLU A 197 7.98 -22.52 -7.19
C GLU A 197 8.08 -22.88 -5.70
N PRO A 198 8.29 -24.16 -5.34
CA PRO A 198 8.46 -24.55 -3.95
C PRO A 198 9.56 -23.75 -3.24
N GLY A 199 9.23 -23.20 -2.07
CA GLY A 199 10.16 -22.39 -1.26
C GLY A 199 10.18 -20.90 -1.60
N VAL A 200 9.43 -20.45 -2.61
CA VAL A 200 9.25 -19.01 -2.87
C VAL A 200 8.29 -18.42 -1.84
N ASN A 201 8.70 -17.32 -1.19
CA ASN A 201 7.84 -16.58 -0.27
C ASN A 201 6.72 -15.86 -1.05
N PRO A 202 5.43 -16.13 -0.74
CA PRO A 202 4.30 -15.47 -1.40
C PRO A 202 4.25 -13.95 -1.20
N SER A 203 4.96 -13.39 -0.22
CA SER A 203 4.97 -11.95 0.05
C SER A 203 5.41 -11.11 -1.16
N HIS A 204 6.14 -11.69 -2.12
CA HIS A 204 6.50 -11.02 -3.37
C HIS A 204 5.30 -10.70 -4.27
N LEU A 205 4.16 -11.37 -4.05
CA LEU A 205 2.91 -11.09 -4.76
C LEU A 205 2.19 -9.87 -4.17
N MET A 206 2.56 -9.39 -2.98
CA MET A 206 1.99 -8.16 -2.39
C MET A 206 2.61 -6.94 -3.08
N ASN A 207 2.20 -6.68 -4.31
CA ASN A 207 2.74 -5.66 -5.19
C ASN A 207 1.62 -5.02 -6.02
N LEU A 208 1.84 -3.85 -6.64
CA LEU A 208 0.75 -3.13 -7.34
C LEU A 208 0.14 -3.90 -8.50
N PHE A 209 0.78 -4.94 -9.05
CA PHE A 209 0.14 -5.74 -10.10
C PHE A 209 -1.06 -6.50 -9.55
N THR A 210 -0.93 -7.12 -8.38
CA THR A 210 -2.01 -7.88 -7.76
C THR A 210 -3.22 -6.99 -7.45
N TYR A 211 -2.99 -5.75 -7.02
CA TYR A 211 -4.02 -4.76 -6.69
C TYR A 211 -4.53 -4.03 -7.94
N GLU A 212 -3.65 -3.29 -8.63
CA GLU A 212 -4.02 -2.35 -9.69
C GLU A 212 -4.27 -3.00 -11.05
N LYS A 213 -3.42 -3.96 -11.46
CA LYS A 213 -3.70 -4.74 -12.67
C LYS A 213 -4.90 -5.65 -12.44
N GLY A 214 -5.06 -6.18 -11.21
CA GLY A 214 -6.26 -6.92 -10.79
C GLY A 214 -7.52 -6.07 -10.90
N TYR A 215 -7.48 -4.85 -10.35
CA TYR A 215 -8.54 -3.87 -10.50
C TYR A 215 -8.86 -3.58 -11.96
N CYS A 216 -7.86 -3.33 -12.81
CA CYS A 216 -8.09 -3.04 -14.23
C CYS A 216 -8.80 -4.20 -14.93
N PHE A 217 -8.49 -5.45 -14.57
CA PHE A 217 -9.20 -6.60 -15.11
C PHE A 217 -10.65 -6.65 -14.63
N VAL A 218 -10.90 -6.46 -13.34
CA VAL A 218 -12.27 -6.44 -12.78
C VAL A 218 -13.08 -5.27 -13.36
N TYR A 219 -12.47 -4.09 -13.51
CA TYR A 219 -13.08 -2.94 -14.18
C TYR A 219 -13.41 -3.24 -15.64
N TYR A 220 -12.51 -3.92 -16.36
CA TYR A 220 -12.77 -4.38 -17.73
C TYR A 220 -13.98 -5.31 -17.81
N LEU A 221 -14.13 -6.27 -16.87
CA LEU A 221 -15.32 -7.11 -16.79
C LEU A 221 -16.59 -6.27 -16.56
N SER A 222 -16.52 -5.26 -15.69
CA SER A 222 -17.62 -4.30 -15.46
C SER A 222 -17.98 -3.51 -16.73
N GLN A 223 -16.98 -3.11 -17.54
CA GLN A 223 -17.22 -2.42 -18.81
C GLN A 223 -17.90 -3.31 -19.85
N LEU A 224 -17.59 -4.61 -19.89
CA LEU A 224 -18.27 -5.55 -20.79
C LEU A 224 -19.78 -5.62 -20.50
N CYS A 225 -20.21 -5.41 -19.25
CA CYS A 225 -21.62 -5.38 -18.88
C CYS A 225 -22.37 -4.13 -19.37
N GLY A 226 -21.64 -3.06 -19.73
CA GLY A 226 -22.17 -1.77 -20.20
C GLY A 226 -22.82 -0.89 -19.11
N ASP A 227 -23.25 -1.48 -18.00
CA ASP A 227 -23.85 -0.79 -16.87
C ASP A 227 -23.21 -1.27 -15.55
N PRO A 228 -22.56 -0.37 -14.78
CA PRO A 228 -21.97 -0.71 -13.48
C PRO A 228 -22.94 -1.37 -12.49
N GLN A 229 -24.24 -1.02 -12.54
CA GLN A 229 -25.24 -1.59 -11.63
C GLN A 229 -25.48 -3.08 -11.92
N ARG A 230 -25.46 -3.48 -13.19
CA ARG A 230 -25.56 -4.90 -13.58
C ARG A 230 -24.37 -5.70 -13.06
N PHE A 231 -23.18 -5.10 -13.06
CA PHE A 231 -21.98 -5.73 -12.51
C PHE A 231 -22.04 -5.83 -10.97
N ASP A 232 -22.62 -4.85 -10.27
CA ASP A 232 -22.86 -4.95 -8.82
C ASP A 232 -23.80 -6.10 -8.48
N ASP A 233 -24.86 -6.28 -9.29
CA ASP A 233 -25.79 -7.40 -9.11
C ASP A 233 -25.09 -8.76 -9.30
N PHE A 234 -24.18 -8.85 -10.27
CA PHE A 234 -23.32 -10.01 -10.44
C PHE A 234 -22.42 -10.23 -9.21
N LEU A 235 -21.73 -9.19 -8.71
CA LEU A 235 -20.86 -9.32 -7.54
C LEU A 235 -21.63 -9.75 -6.30
N ARG A 236 -22.86 -9.25 -6.10
CA ARG A 236 -23.75 -9.71 -5.01
C ARG A 236 -24.10 -11.19 -5.15
N ALA A 237 -24.44 -11.64 -6.36
CA ALA A 237 -24.73 -13.04 -6.64
C ALA A 237 -23.48 -13.93 -6.47
N TYR A 238 -22.31 -13.44 -6.85
CA TYR A 238 -21.03 -14.10 -6.69
C TYR A 238 -20.67 -14.29 -5.20
N VAL A 239 -20.76 -13.23 -4.39
CA VAL A 239 -20.60 -13.31 -2.93
C VAL A 239 -21.58 -14.32 -2.34
N GLU A 240 -22.87 -14.23 -2.67
CA GLU A 240 -23.87 -15.14 -2.09
C GLU A 240 -23.58 -16.61 -2.42
N LYS A 241 -23.09 -16.88 -3.64
CA LYS A 241 -22.73 -18.22 -4.09
C LYS A 241 -21.48 -18.78 -3.39
N TYR A 242 -20.48 -17.95 -3.13
CA TYR A 242 -19.15 -18.41 -2.69
C TYR A 242 -18.76 -17.96 -1.27
N LYS A 243 -19.63 -17.26 -0.54
CA LYS A 243 -19.32 -16.85 0.85
C LYS A 243 -18.95 -18.07 1.70
N PHE A 244 -17.89 -17.91 2.47
CA PHE A 244 -17.27 -18.92 3.32
C PHE A 244 -16.69 -20.12 2.56
N THR A 245 -16.30 -19.91 1.30
CA THR A 245 -15.55 -20.87 0.49
C THR A 245 -14.30 -20.24 -0.10
N SER A 246 -13.40 -21.08 -0.61
CA SER A 246 -12.23 -20.62 -1.36
C SER A 246 -12.37 -20.91 -2.85
N VAL A 247 -11.96 -19.97 -3.70
CA VAL A 247 -12.20 -19.94 -5.15
C VAL A 247 -10.91 -19.78 -5.95
N VAL A 248 -10.94 -20.21 -7.21
CA VAL A 248 -9.91 -19.93 -8.22
C VAL A 248 -10.45 -18.99 -9.29
N ALA A 249 -9.58 -18.46 -10.17
CA ALA A 249 -10.00 -17.49 -11.19
C ALA A 249 -11.13 -18.02 -12.07
N GLN A 250 -11.07 -19.32 -12.42
CA GLN A 250 -12.09 -19.95 -13.25
C GLN A 250 -13.49 -19.91 -12.61
N ASP A 251 -13.62 -19.99 -11.29
CA ASP A 251 -14.91 -19.90 -10.61
C ASP A 251 -15.58 -18.54 -10.82
N LEU A 252 -14.79 -17.46 -10.77
CA LEU A 252 -15.25 -16.10 -11.05
C LEU A 252 -15.65 -15.96 -12.52
N LEU A 253 -14.78 -16.38 -13.44
CA LEU A 253 -14.99 -16.22 -14.89
C LEU A 253 -16.17 -17.04 -15.40
N ASP A 254 -16.32 -18.30 -14.95
CA ASP A 254 -17.47 -19.13 -15.29
C ASP A 254 -18.76 -18.55 -14.73
N SER A 255 -18.73 -18.08 -13.47
CA SER A 255 -19.90 -17.44 -12.86
C SER A 255 -20.29 -16.16 -13.60
N PHE A 256 -19.31 -15.36 -14.03
CA PHE A 256 -19.53 -14.15 -14.82
C PHE A 256 -20.20 -14.47 -16.17
N LEU A 257 -19.65 -15.40 -16.94
CA LEU A 257 -20.20 -15.78 -18.24
C LEU A 257 -21.55 -16.50 -18.14
N SER A 258 -21.80 -17.21 -17.04
CA SER A 258 -23.11 -17.80 -16.74
C SER A 258 -24.15 -16.75 -16.34
N PHE A 259 -23.75 -15.69 -15.65
CA PHE A 259 -24.63 -14.59 -15.25
C PHE A 259 -24.98 -13.67 -16.44
N PHE A 260 -24.05 -13.52 -17.38
CA PHE A 260 -24.21 -12.73 -18.62
C PHE A 260 -24.13 -13.61 -19.87
N PRO A 261 -25.18 -14.41 -20.17
CA PRO A 261 -25.17 -15.33 -21.31
C PRO A 261 -24.92 -14.63 -22.65
N GLU A 262 -25.35 -13.37 -22.80
CA GLU A 262 -25.10 -12.56 -24.00
C GLU A 262 -23.61 -12.28 -24.24
N LEU A 263 -22.82 -12.12 -23.18
CA LEU A 263 -21.38 -11.92 -23.28
C LEU A 263 -20.66 -13.23 -23.61
N LYS A 264 -21.18 -14.35 -23.09
CA LYS A 264 -20.70 -15.69 -23.45
C LYS A 264 -20.96 -16.01 -24.92
N GLU A 265 -22.14 -15.68 -25.44
CA GLU A 265 -22.48 -15.85 -26.87
C GLU A 265 -21.56 -15.00 -27.77
N GLN A 266 -21.14 -13.82 -27.30
CA GLN A 266 -20.18 -12.95 -27.98
C GLN A 266 -18.72 -13.41 -27.84
N SER A 267 -18.45 -14.48 -27.08
CA SER A 267 -17.11 -15.01 -26.84
C SER A 267 -16.11 -13.95 -26.34
N VAL A 268 -16.56 -13.09 -25.42
CA VAL A 268 -15.74 -11.98 -24.89
C VAL A 268 -14.45 -12.45 -24.20
N ASP A 269 -14.46 -13.66 -23.65
CA ASP A 269 -13.34 -14.35 -23.02
C ASP A 269 -12.22 -14.69 -24.00
N CYS A 270 -12.55 -14.84 -25.29
CA CYS A 270 -11.64 -15.16 -26.38
C CYS A 270 -11.39 -13.97 -27.32
N ARG A 271 -11.75 -12.75 -26.91
CA ARG A 271 -11.59 -11.56 -27.76
C ARG A 271 -10.11 -11.29 -28.01
N ALA A 272 -9.71 -11.29 -29.29
CA ALA A 272 -8.32 -11.09 -29.70
C ALA A 272 -7.67 -9.87 -29.04
N GLY A 273 -6.60 -10.09 -28.28
CA GLY A 273 -5.86 -9.05 -27.56
C GLY A 273 -6.36 -8.74 -26.15
N LEU A 274 -7.53 -9.24 -25.76
CA LEU A 274 -8.21 -9.02 -24.48
C LEU A 274 -8.70 -10.34 -23.88
N GLU A 275 -8.08 -11.46 -24.26
CA GLU A 275 -8.46 -12.78 -23.79
C GLU A 275 -8.33 -12.86 -22.27
N PHE A 276 -9.28 -13.50 -21.57
CA PHE A 276 -9.22 -13.61 -20.11
C PHE A 276 -7.95 -14.33 -19.66
N GLU A 277 -7.55 -15.39 -20.37
CA GLU A 277 -6.29 -16.09 -20.13
C GLU A 277 -5.07 -15.16 -20.26
N ARG A 278 -5.12 -14.21 -21.20
CA ARG A 278 -4.05 -13.23 -21.40
C ARG A 278 -4.01 -12.24 -20.24
N TRP A 279 -5.15 -11.78 -19.74
CA TRP A 279 -5.22 -10.93 -18.54
C TRP A 279 -4.53 -11.59 -17.34
N LEU A 280 -4.76 -12.89 -17.16
CA LEU A 280 -4.22 -13.65 -16.04
C LEU A 280 -2.71 -13.89 -16.17
N ASN A 281 -2.26 -14.30 -17.35
CA ASN A 281 -0.93 -14.91 -17.52
C ASN A 281 0.09 -14.07 -18.31
N ALA A 282 -0.31 -12.97 -18.94
CA ALA A 282 0.62 -12.09 -19.65
C ALA A 282 1.33 -11.13 -18.68
N THR A 283 2.63 -10.95 -18.91
CA THR A 283 3.44 -9.91 -18.25
C THR A 283 3.13 -8.53 -18.82
N GLY A 284 3.62 -7.49 -18.15
CA GLY A 284 3.52 -6.11 -18.60
C GLY A 284 2.25 -5.39 -18.12
N PRO A 285 1.83 -4.30 -18.81
CA PRO A 285 0.74 -3.45 -18.35
C PRO A 285 -0.61 -4.18 -18.31
N PRO A 286 -1.63 -3.58 -17.65
CA PRO A 286 -3.02 -3.92 -17.91
C PRO A 286 -3.34 -3.86 -19.40
N LEU A 287 -4.18 -4.78 -19.90
CA LEU A 287 -4.55 -4.79 -21.32
C LEU A 287 -5.55 -3.67 -21.67
N ALA A 288 -6.25 -3.16 -20.66
CA ALA A 288 -7.10 -1.99 -20.73
C ALA A 288 -7.05 -1.25 -19.38
N GLU A 289 -7.21 0.08 -19.42
CA GLU A 289 -7.25 0.93 -18.24
C GLU A 289 -8.61 1.66 -18.15
N PRO A 290 -9.04 2.06 -16.95
CA PRO A 290 -10.31 2.75 -16.76
C PRO A 290 -10.37 4.13 -17.43
N ASP A 291 -11.58 4.56 -17.81
CA ASP A 291 -11.80 5.96 -18.20
C ASP A 291 -11.81 6.86 -16.96
N LEU A 292 -10.83 7.77 -16.89
CA LEU A 292 -10.66 8.72 -15.80
C LEU A 292 -11.18 10.13 -16.15
N SER A 293 -11.94 10.28 -17.23
CA SER A 293 -12.44 11.56 -17.73
C SER A 293 -13.22 12.36 -16.68
N GLN A 294 -13.97 11.67 -15.80
CA GLN A 294 -14.74 12.30 -14.71
C GLN A 294 -13.85 12.96 -13.63
N GLY A 295 -12.57 12.57 -13.54
CA GLY A 295 -11.57 13.19 -12.67
C GLY A 295 -10.85 14.40 -13.27
N SER A 296 -11.16 14.77 -14.52
CA SER A 296 -10.42 15.80 -15.26
C SER A 296 -10.33 17.15 -14.55
N SER A 297 -11.34 17.51 -13.74
CA SER A 297 -11.33 18.76 -12.97
C SER A 297 -10.23 18.80 -11.91
N LEU A 298 -9.79 17.64 -11.43
CA LEU A 298 -8.72 17.50 -10.43
C LEU A 298 -7.37 17.16 -11.07
N THR A 299 -7.34 16.38 -12.15
CA THR A 299 -6.08 15.93 -12.78
C THR A 299 -5.50 16.94 -13.79
N ARG A 300 -6.33 17.69 -14.53
CA ARG A 300 -5.82 18.69 -15.51
C ARG A 300 -4.99 19.81 -14.87
N PRO A 301 -5.33 20.36 -13.70
CA PRO A 301 -4.47 21.35 -13.02
C PRO A 301 -3.08 20.80 -12.69
N VAL A 302 -2.98 19.51 -12.37
CA VAL A 302 -1.69 18.84 -12.10
C VAL A 302 -0.83 18.79 -13.35
N GLU A 303 -1.40 18.34 -14.48
CA GLU A 303 -0.71 18.33 -15.77
C GLU A 303 -0.28 19.74 -16.19
N ALA A 304 -1.17 20.72 -16.10
CA ALA A 304 -0.88 22.09 -16.47
C ALA A 304 0.28 22.68 -15.66
N LEU A 305 0.29 22.46 -14.34
CA LEU A 305 1.37 22.94 -13.47
C LEU A 305 2.69 22.22 -13.75
N PHE A 306 2.66 20.91 -13.95
CA PHE A 306 3.84 20.13 -14.32
C PHE A 306 4.48 20.66 -15.61
N GLN A 307 3.68 20.83 -16.67
CA GLN A 307 4.15 21.36 -17.96
C GLN A 307 4.76 22.77 -17.84
N LEU A 308 4.23 23.62 -16.97
CA LEU A 308 4.79 24.95 -16.74
C LEU A 308 6.17 24.89 -16.06
N TRP A 309 6.38 23.96 -15.12
CA TRP A 309 7.67 23.80 -14.43
C TRP A 309 8.72 23.07 -15.28
N THR A 310 8.30 22.29 -16.27
CA THR A 310 9.18 21.58 -17.20
C THR A 310 9.30 22.27 -18.57
N ALA A 311 8.73 23.47 -18.73
CA ALA A 311 8.81 24.22 -19.98
C ALA A 311 10.22 24.77 -20.22
N GLU A 312 10.68 24.72 -21.47
CA GLU A 312 11.93 25.33 -21.90
C GLU A 312 11.64 26.50 -22.88
N PRO A 313 12.08 27.75 -22.58
CA PRO A 313 12.81 28.20 -21.38
C PRO A 313 11.89 28.44 -20.17
N LEU A 314 12.37 28.10 -18.97
CA LEU A 314 11.60 28.19 -17.72
C LEU A 314 11.13 29.62 -17.41
N ASP A 315 11.95 30.64 -17.68
CA ASP A 315 11.67 32.05 -17.33
C ASP A 315 10.32 32.55 -17.85
N GLN A 316 9.86 32.05 -19.01
CA GLN A 316 8.60 32.45 -19.61
C GLN A 316 7.39 31.81 -18.91
N ALA A 317 7.57 30.61 -18.35
CA ALA A 317 6.50 29.84 -17.71
C ALA A 317 6.48 29.99 -16.19
N ALA A 318 7.61 30.30 -15.55
CA ALA A 318 7.77 30.36 -14.10
C ALA A 318 6.82 31.36 -13.42
N ALA A 319 6.57 32.51 -14.04
CA ALA A 319 5.61 33.49 -13.52
C ALA A 319 4.19 32.89 -13.46
N SER A 320 3.76 32.21 -14.52
CA SER A 320 2.47 31.52 -14.58
C SER A 320 2.41 30.33 -13.62
N ALA A 321 3.49 29.56 -13.50
CA ALA A 321 3.59 28.43 -12.59
C ALA A 321 3.45 28.87 -11.13
N SER A 322 4.21 29.90 -10.74
CA SER A 322 4.20 30.46 -9.38
C SER A 322 2.88 31.12 -8.97
N ALA A 323 2.03 31.49 -9.94
CA ALA A 323 0.71 32.04 -9.69
C ALA A 323 -0.33 30.96 -9.32
N ILE A 324 -0.03 29.68 -9.58
CA ILE A 324 -0.93 28.56 -9.24
C ILE A 324 -0.79 28.26 -7.75
N ASP A 325 -1.88 28.48 -7.01
CA ASP A 325 -2.00 28.20 -5.59
C ASP A 325 -2.32 26.72 -5.34
N ILE A 326 -1.30 25.95 -4.94
CA ILE A 326 -1.45 24.53 -4.59
C ILE A 326 -1.93 24.31 -3.14
N SER A 327 -2.10 25.36 -2.32
CA SER A 327 -2.53 25.20 -0.92
C SER A 327 -3.96 24.64 -0.78
N LYS A 328 -4.75 24.74 -1.85
CA LYS A 328 -6.12 24.23 -1.92
C LYS A 328 -6.22 22.86 -2.59
N TRP A 329 -5.09 22.31 -3.04
CA TRP A 329 -5.07 21.01 -3.71
C TRP A 329 -5.31 19.89 -2.72
N ARG A 330 -5.92 18.83 -3.24
CA ARG A 330 -6.01 17.56 -2.54
C ARG A 330 -4.63 16.92 -2.35
N THR A 331 -4.55 15.96 -1.44
CA THR A 331 -3.30 15.23 -1.19
C THR A 331 -2.88 14.50 -2.45
N PHE A 332 -3.79 13.76 -3.12
CA PHE A 332 -3.44 13.04 -4.35
C PHE A 332 -3.07 13.96 -5.53
N GLN A 333 -3.64 15.18 -5.63
CA GLN A 333 -3.22 16.15 -6.65
C GLN A 333 -1.77 16.60 -6.43
N THR A 334 -1.45 16.93 -5.18
CA THR A 334 -0.10 17.38 -4.82
C THR A 334 0.90 16.24 -4.94
N ALA A 335 0.52 15.02 -4.54
CA ALA A 335 1.35 13.83 -4.69
C ALA A 335 1.65 13.53 -6.16
N LEU A 336 0.62 13.52 -7.03
CA LEU A 336 0.79 13.33 -8.49
C LEU A 336 1.75 14.37 -9.09
N PHE A 337 1.63 15.64 -8.72
CA PHE A 337 2.52 16.68 -9.20
C PHE A 337 3.98 16.43 -8.80
N LEU A 338 4.22 16.10 -7.53
CA LEU A 338 5.57 15.83 -7.03
C LEU A 338 6.13 14.52 -7.59
N ASP A 339 5.32 13.47 -7.75
CA ASP A 339 5.75 12.20 -8.32
C ASP A 339 6.21 12.35 -9.77
N ARG A 340 5.52 13.18 -10.56
CA ARG A 340 5.95 13.49 -11.93
C ARG A 340 7.26 14.27 -11.99
N LEU A 341 7.48 15.19 -11.05
CA LEU A 341 8.77 15.87 -10.90
C LEU A 341 9.88 14.90 -10.44
N LEU A 342 9.56 13.92 -9.59
CA LEU A 342 10.47 12.86 -9.18
C LEU A 342 10.85 11.95 -10.35
N ASP A 343 9.90 11.62 -11.23
CA ASP A 343 10.13 10.81 -12.42
C ASP A 343 11.08 11.48 -13.42
N GLY A 344 11.12 12.82 -13.42
CA GLY A 344 12.05 13.64 -14.20
C GLY A 344 13.36 13.98 -13.48
N SER A 345 13.57 13.56 -12.24
CA SER A 345 14.77 13.93 -11.47
C SER A 345 16.02 13.15 -11.90
N PRO A 346 17.22 13.77 -11.88
CA PRO A 346 17.50 15.15 -11.45
C PRO A 346 16.98 16.20 -12.46
N LEU A 347 16.34 17.23 -11.92
CA LEU A 347 15.81 18.40 -12.59
C LEU A 347 16.90 19.48 -12.76
N PRO A 348 16.74 20.42 -13.71
CA PRO A 348 17.60 21.59 -13.81
C PRO A 348 17.63 22.40 -12.50
N GLN A 349 18.81 22.89 -12.12
CA GLN A 349 19.01 23.60 -10.84
C GLN A 349 18.08 24.81 -10.68
N GLU A 350 17.83 25.54 -11.77
CA GLU A 350 16.92 26.69 -11.81
C GLU A 350 15.46 26.31 -11.48
N VAL A 351 15.02 25.12 -11.91
CA VAL A 351 13.69 24.58 -11.61
C VAL A 351 13.58 24.28 -10.12
N VAL A 352 14.54 23.55 -9.55
CA VAL A 352 14.53 23.17 -8.12
C VAL A 352 14.59 24.40 -7.21
N MET A 353 15.43 25.38 -7.56
CA MET A 353 15.50 26.67 -6.85
C MET A 353 14.16 27.39 -6.86
N SER A 354 13.50 27.45 -8.00
CA SER A 354 12.21 28.13 -8.16
C SER A 354 11.08 27.38 -7.45
N LEU A 355 11.03 26.06 -7.56
CA LEU A 355 10.11 25.19 -6.81
C LEU A 355 10.28 25.37 -5.29
N SER A 356 11.52 25.36 -4.80
CA SER A 356 11.83 25.57 -3.37
C SER A 356 11.35 26.94 -2.92
N LYS A 357 11.62 28.00 -3.68
CA LYS A 357 11.16 29.37 -3.38
C LYS A 357 9.63 29.47 -3.34
N CYS A 358 8.93 28.80 -4.24
CA CYS A 358 7.48 28.87 -4.34
C CYS A 358 6.76 27.99 -3.30
N TYR A 359 7.25 26.78 -3.06
CA TYR A 359 6.47 25.74 -2.40
C TYR A 359 7.11 25.12 -1.17
N SER A 360 8.43 25.22 -0.94
CA SER A 360 9.10 24.46 0.14
C SER A 360 8.46 24.68 1.52
N SER A 361 8.07 25.92 1.85
CA SER A 361 7.42 26.25 3.12
C SER A 361 6.01 25.66 3.23
N LEU A 362 5.26 25.64 2.12
CA LEU A 362 3.93 25.06 2.08
C LEU A 362 4.03 23.54 2.21
N LEU A 363 4.88 22.91 1.40
CA LEU A 363 5.07 21.46 1.37
C LEU A 363 5.55 20.92 2.73
N ASP A 364 6.41 21.64 3.46
CA ASP A 364 6.85 21.23 4.80
C ASP A 364 5.75 21.28 5.88
N SER A 365 4.65 22.00 5.61
CA SER A 365 3.47 22.05 6.50
C SER A 365 2.41 21.00 6.17
N MET A 366 2.54 20.30 5.05
CA MET A 366 1.60 19.26 4.62
C MET A 366 1.89 17.92 5.32
N ASN A 367 1.08 16.90 5.05
CA ASN A 367 1.24 15.58 5.65
C ASN A 367 2.53 14.87 5.19
N ALA A 368 2.92 13.79 5.90
CA ALA A 368 4.13 13.03 5.58
C ALA A 368 4.21 12.51 4.14
N GLU A 369 3.09 12.13 3.51
CA GLU A 369 3.06 11.66 2.10
C GLU A 369 3.53 12.74 1.12
N ILE A 370 3.19 14.01 1.38
CA ILE A 370 3.66 15.12 0.55
C ILE A 370 5.09 15.49 0.89
N ARG A 371 5.41 15.54 2.19
CA ARG A 371 6.75 15.92 2.67
C ARG A 371 7.81 14.96 2.14
N ILE A 372 7.58 13.65 2.20
CA ILE A 372 8.56 12.67 1.71
C ILE A 372 8.89 12.90 0.23
N ARG A 373 7.89 13.11 -0.62
CA ARG A 373 8.09 13.34 -2.06
C ARG A 373 8.92 14.60 -2.34
N TRP A 374 8.61 15.70 -1.65
CA TRP A 374 9.42 16.93 -1.75
C TRP A 374 10.87 16.69 -1.31
N LEU A 375 11.07 15.98 -0.20
CA LEU A 375 12.40 15.70 0.32
C LEU A 375 13.20 14.75 -0.59
N GLN A 376 12.53 13.81 -1.26
CA GLN A 376 13.16 13.00 -2.30
C GLN A 376 13.60 13.86 -3.50
N ILE A 377 12.80 14.87 -3.90
CA ILE A 377 13.24 15.84 -4.92
C ILE A 377 14.49 16.57 -4.43
N VAL A 378 14.49 17.08 -3.19
CA VAL A 378 15.67 17.75 -2.61
C VAL A 378 16.92 16.86 -2.64
N VAL A 379 16.78 15.58 -2.24
CA VAL A 379 17.89 14.62 -2.18
C VAL A 379 18.38 14.21 -3.56
N ARG A 380 17.48 13.84 -4.48
CA ARG A 380 17.84 13.41 -5.85
C ARG A 380 18.44 14.53 -6.70
N ASN A 381 18.29 15.78 -6.26
CA ASN A 381 18.82 16.97 -6.92
C ASN A 381 20.01 17.62 -6.18
N ASP A 382 20.53 16.97 -5.12
CA ASP A 382 21.62 17.49 -4.28
C ASP A 382 21.38 18.95 -3.81
N TYR A 383 20.13 19.30 -3.50
CA TYR A 383 19.73 20.68 -3.20
C TYR A 383 19.98 21.04 -1.73
N TYR A 384 21.22 21.42 -1.42
CA TYR A 384 21.69 21.74 -0.06
C TYR A 384 20.84 22.76 0.75
N PRO A 385 20.24 23.82 0.17
CA PRO A 385 19.48 24.80 0.95
C PRO A 385 18.33 24.20 1.76
N ASP A 386 17.66 23.16 1.26
CA ASP A 386 16.56 22.48 1.95
C ASP A 386 16.99 21.19 2.69
N LEU A 387 18.29 20.85 2.73
CA LEU A 387 18.78 19.64 3.39
C LEU A 387 18.47 19.61 4.91
N HIS A 388 18.34 20.77 5.55
CA HIS A 388 17.92 20.87 6.95
C HIS A 388 16.49 20.32 7.19
N ARG A 389 15.61 20.39 6.19
CA ARG A 389 14.26 19.82 6.25
C ARG A 389 14.29 18.29 6.19
N VAL A 390 15.21 17.72 5.40
CA VAL A 390 15.45 16.27 5.32
C VAL A 390 15.84 15.74 6.71
N ARG A 391 16.77 16.41 7.40
CA ARG A 391 17.17 16.05 8.77
C ARG A 391 15.98 16.09 9.73
N ARG A 392 15.28 17.21 9.78
CA ARG A 392 14.12 17.39 10.67
C ARG A 392 13.05 16.33 10.45
N PHE A 393 12.79 15.96 9.19
CA PHE A 393 11.85 14.92 8.86
C PHE A 393 12.27 13.56 9.43
N LEU A 394 13.52 13.13 9.17
CA LEU A 394 14.07 11.88 9.68
C LEU A 394 14.20 11.83 11.22
N GLU A 395 14.38 12.97 11.88
CA GLU A 395 14.36 13.07 13.36
C GLU A 395 12.95 12.90 13.94
N SER A 396 11.91 13.27 13.18
CA SER A 396 10.52 13.20 13.63
C SER A 396 9.80 11.90 13.25
N GLN A 397 10.19 11.28 12.13
CA GLN A 397 9.45 10.18 11.52
C GLN A 397 10.07 8.82 11.86
N MET A 398 9.22 7.86 12.21
CA MET A 398 9.62 6.52 12.63
C MET A 398 8.99 5.41 11.78
N SER A 399 8.09 5.77 10.86
CA SER A 399 7.49 4.84 9.92
C SER A 399 8.48 4.38 8.87
N ARG A 400 8.49 3.07 8.64
CA ARG A 400 9.24 2.43 7.56
C ARG A 400 8.91 3.06 6.20
N MET A 401 7.63 3.35 5.97
CA MET A 401 7.09 3.87 4.69
C MET A 401 7.79 5.15 4.21
N TYR A 402 8.24 5.99 5.14
CA TYR A 402 8.84 7.27 4.82
C TYR A 402 10.35 7.28 5.00
N THR A 403 10.87 6.45 5.91
CA THR A 403 12.29 6.43 6.22
C THR A 403 13.09 5.64 5.19
N ILE A 404 12.61 4.46 4.78
CA ILE A 404 13.35 3.62 3.82
C ILE A 404 13.61 4.35 2.50
N PRO A 405 12.59 4.86 1.77
CA PRO A 405 12.83 5.47 0.46
C PRO A 405 13.80 6.66 0.53
N LEU A 406 13.74 7.45 1.60
CA LEU A 406 14.62 8.59 1.79
C LEU A 406 16.07 8.16 2.05
N TYR A 407 16.29 7.12 2.86
CA TYR A 407 17.64 6.57 3.08
C TYR A 407 18.20 5.93 1.82
N GLU A 408 17.38 5.26 1.00
CA GLU A 408 17.80 4.72 -0.30
C GLU A 408 18.26 5.84 -1.25
N ASP A 409 17.49 6.92 -1.39
CA ASP A 409 17.85 8.06 -2.22
C ASP A 409 19.13 8.75 -1.71
N LEU A 410 19.25 8.95 -0.38
CA LEU A 410 20.43 9.55 0.24
C LEU A 410 21.71 8.72 0.01
N CYS A 411 21.60 7.38 0.04
CA CYS A 411 22.73 6.47 -0.14
C CYS A 411 23.08 6.22 -1.60
N THR A 412 22.12 6.39 -2.52
CA THR A 412 22.35 6.34 -3.96
C THR A 412 23.05 7.61 -4.46
N GLY A 413 22.75 8.77 -3.85
CA GLY A 413 23.34 10.07 -4.19
C GLY A 413 24.62 10.42 -3.44
N ALA A 414 24.98 11.72 -3.44
CA ALA A 414 26.20 12.24 -2.79
C ALA A 414 26.08 12.42 -1.26
N LEU A 415 24.90 12.13 -0.69
CA LEU A 415 24.53 12.50 0.69
C LEU A 415 24.65 11.35 1.71
N LYS A 416 25.41 10.29 1.38
CA LYS A 416 25.60 9.13 2.28
C LYS A 416 26.22 9.50 3.64
N SER A 417 27.15 10.46 3.69
CA SER A 417 27.74 10.93 4.95
C SER A 417 26.71 11.63 5.86
N PHE A 418 25.83 12.43 5.26
CA PHE A 418 24.69 13.04 5.95
C PHE A 418 23.72 11.97 6.46
N ALA A 419 23.43 10.94 5.66
CA ALA A 419 22.57 9.82 6.07
C ALA A 419 23.15 9.08 7.29
N LEU A 420 24.45 8.78 7.29
CA LEU A 420 25.14 8.16 8.42
C LEU A 420 25.00 9.00 9.69
N GLU A 421 25.25 10.31 9.60
CA GLU A 421 25.16 11.23 10.74
C GLU A 421 23.75 11.24 11.36
N VAL A 422 22.71 11.39 10.53
CA VAL A 422 21.31 11.39 10.98
C VAL A 422 20.92 10.04 11.57
N PHE A 423 21.37 8.93 10.96
CA PHE A 423 21.12 7.59 11.48
C PHE A 423 21.76 7.40 12.87
N TYR A 424 23.01 7.82 13.07
CA TYR A 424 23.67 7.72 14.37
C TYR A 424 22.92 8.46 15.47
N GLN A 425 22.31 9.61 15.15
CA GLN A 425 21.54 10.43 16.08
C GLN A 425 20.14 9.85 16.39
N THR A 426 19.53 9.15 15.43
CA THR A 426 18.13 8.70 15.51
C THR A 426 17.96 7.21 15.80
N GLN A 427 18.97 6.38 15.55
CA GLN A 427 18.89 4.91 15.60
C GLN A 427 18.29 4.36 16.90
N GLY A 428 18.57 4.99 18.05
CA GLY A 428 18.09 4.55 19.36
C GLY A 428 16.56 4.59 19.50
N ARG A 429 15.90 5.46 18.72
CA ARG A 429 14.43 5.56 18.69
C ARG A 429 13.81 4.58 17.70
N LEU A 430 14.51 4.23 16.63
CA LEU A 430 13.97 3.36 15.59
C LEU A 430 13.70 1.95 16.11
N HIS A 431 12.60 1.36 15.63
CA HIS A 431 12.28 -0.05 15.87
C HIS A 431 13.42 -0.95 15.38
N PRO A 432 13.76 -2.05 16.09
CA PRO A 432 14.91 -2.90 15.74
C PRO A 432 14.90 -3.41 14.28
N SER A 433 13.73 -3.76 13.74
CA SER A 433 13.63 -4.22 12.34
C SER A 433 13.97 -3.12 11.35
N LEU A 434 13.41 -1.91 11.53
CA LEU A 434 13.69 -0.75 10.68
C LEU A 434 15.15 -0.31 10.79
N ARG A 435 15.71 -0.31 12.02
CA ARG A 435 17.12 -0.02 12.27
C ARG A 435 18.02 -0.95 11.47
N ARG A 436 17.74 -2.26 11.47
CA ARG A 436 18.50 -3.26 10.72
C ARG A 436 18.42 -3.01 9.22
N THR A 437 17.23 -2.71 8.69
CA THR A 437 17.06 -2.41 7.26
C THR A 437 17.83 -1.15 6.86
N ILE A 438 17.79 -0.07 7.64
CA ILE A 438 18.56 1.15 7.35
C ILE A 438 20.07 0.88 7.45
N GLN A 439 20.53 0.08 8.42
CA GLN A 439 21.94 -0.34 8.49
C GLN A 439 22.38 -1.08 7.23
N GLN A 440 21.53 -1.97 6.69
CA GLN A 440 21.81 -2.65 5.43
C GLN A 440 21.93 -1.66 4.28
N ILE A 441 21.00 -0.71 4.13
CA ILE A 441 21.06 0.35 3.11
C ILE A 441 22.37 1.16 3.23
N LEU A 442 22.74 1.55 4.45
CA LEU A 442 23.97 2.32 4.70
C LEU A 442 25.25 1.50 4.42
N SER A 443 25.21 0.18 4.63
CA SER A 443 26.34 -0.71 4.36
C SER A 443 26.53 -1.01 2.87
N GLN A 444 25.44 -1.02 2.10
CA GLN A 444 25.48 -1.18 0.64
C GLN A 444 26.21 0.04 0.04
N GLY A 445 27.33 -0.21 -0.63
CA GLY A 445 28.29 0.80 -1.10
C GLY A 445 29.72 0.65 -0.54
N LEU A 446 29.96 -0.30 0.38
CA LEU A 446 31.27 -0.93 0.50
C LEU A 446 31.29 -2.10 -0.49
N GLY A 447 32.06 -2.00 -1.56
CA GLY A 447 32.23 -3.10 -2.52
C GLY A 447 32.81 -4.36 -1.86
N PRO A 448 32.79 -5.52 -2.55
CA PRO A 448 33.29 -6.77 -2.01
C PRO A 448 34.81 -6.68 -1.89
N GLY A 449 35.32 -6.55 -0.67
CA GLY A 449 36.76 -6.40 -0.46
C GLY A 449 37.12 -5.92 0.93
N ALA A 450 36.76 -6.70 1.95
CA ALA A 450 37.50 -6.88 3.20
C ALA A 450 36.59 -7.60 4.19
N GLU A 451 36.66 -8.93 4.21
CA GLU A 451 36.39 -9.63 5.46
C GLU A 451 37.40 -9.11 6.49
N PRO A 452 36.98 -8.80 7.73
CA PRO A 452 37.93 -8.61 8.81
C PRO A 452 38.60 -9.97 9.06
N SER A 453 39.88 -10.07 8.70
CA SER A 453 40.74 -11.20 9.04
C SER A 453 40.73 -11.40 10.56
N VAL A 454 40.01 -12.41 11.02
CA VAL A 454 40.19 -12.94 12.38
C VAL A 454 41.49 -13.74 12.37
N GLU A 455 42.52 -13.22 13.04
CA GLU A 455 43.77 -13.94 13.28
C GLU A 455 43.47 -15.28 13.97
N GLN A 456 43.72 -16.37 13.25
CA GLN A 456 43.85 -17.70 13.83
C GLN A 456 45.15 -17.77 14.64
N ALA A 457 45.04 -17.66 15.97
CA ALA A 457 46.04 -18.22 16.87
C ALA A 457 45.70 -19.69 17.13
N SER A 458 46.52 -20.58 16.58
CA SER A 458 46.47 -22.02 16.84
C SER A 458 47.33 -22.39 18.06
N ALA A 459 46.84 -23.41 18.77
CA ALA A 459 47.57 -24.44 19.54
C ALA A 459 47.25 -24.51 21.04
N GLY A 460 46.76 -25.68 21.48
CA GLY A 460 46.85 -26.11 22.88
C GLY A 460 45.77 -27.10 23.34
N ALA A 461 46.02 -28.37 23.04
CA ALA A 461 45.31 -29.60 23.41
C ALA A 461 44.64 -29.75 24.81
N ASP A 462 43.64 -30.64 24.81
CA ASP A 462 43.28 -31.69 25.78
C ASP A 462 42.06 -31.55 26.72
N SER A 463 41.31 -32.67 26.73
CA SER A 463 40.37 -33.25 27.72
C SER A 463 38.85 -32.94 27.63
N GLU A 464 38.15 -33.93 27.07
CA GLU A 464 37.06 -34.73 27.67
C GLU A 464 35.83 -34.10 28.37
N VAL A 465 34.66 -34.43 27.79
CA VAL A 465 33.42 -34.99 28.41
C VAL A 465 32.21 -34.07 28.68
N ASP A 466 31.09 -34.54 28.08
CA ASP A 466 29.66 -34.49 28.41
C ASP A 466 28.70 -33.31 28.06
N ALA A 467 27.75 -33.71 27.19
CA ALA A 467 26.29 -33.70 27.33
C ALA A 467 25.44 -32.45 26.96
N ASP A 468 24.66 -32.66 25.89
CA ASP A 468 23.25 -32.28 25.66
C ASP A 468 22.78 -30.83 25.84
N THR A 469 22.63 -30.11 24.71
CA THR A 469 21.38 -29.42 24.33
C THR A 469 21.40 -29.06 22.82
N PRO A 470 20.44 -29.49 21.97
CA PRO A 470 20.37 -28.97 20.60
C PRO A 470 19.65 -27.62 20.59
N ALA A 471 20.41 -26.54 20.63
CA ALA A 471 19.93 -25.24 20.17
C ALA A 471 19.83 -25.28 18.64
N LEU A 472 18.60 -25.28 18.11
CA LEU A 472 18.31 -25.09 16.69
C LEU A 472 18.67 -23.65 16.30
N LEU A 473 19.94 -23.43 15.97
CA LEU A 473 20.39 -22.27 15.20
C LEU A 473 20.02 -22.51 13.73
N LEU A 474 18.89 -21.97 13.30
CA LEU A 474 18.59 -21.77 11.89
C LEU A 474 19.47 -20.61 11.39
N GLY A 475 20.60 -20.96 10.81
CA GLY A 475 21.39 -20.05 9.99
C GLY A 475 20.77 -20.01 8.60
N ASP A 476 20.10 -18.91 8.27
CA ASP A 476 19.75 -18.58 6.89
C ASP A 476 20.73 -17.51 6.39
N GLU A 477 21.71 -17.92 5.59
CA GLU A 477 22.32 -17.04 4.60
C GLU A 477 21.33 -16.86 3.45
N PRO A 478 20.97 -15.62 3.05
CA PRO A 478 20.18 -15.42 1.84
C PRO A 478 21.07 -15.68 0.61
N PRO A 479 20.58 -16.38 -0.42
CA PRO A 479 21.33 -16.54 -1.66
C PRO A 479 21.55 -15.17 -2.31
N SER A 480 22.76 -14.98 -2.81
CA SER A 480 23.23 -13.76 -3.47
C SER A 480 22.37 -13.35 -4.67
N SER A 481 22.31 -12.05 -4.91
CA SER A 481 21.72 -11.38 -6.08
C SER A 481 20.20 -11.53 -6.24
N ALA A 482 19.44 -10.91 -5.33
CA ALA A 482 18.08 -10.49 -5.60
C ALA A 482 18.02 -8.97 -5.38
N ILE A 483 17.79 -8.24 -6.47
CA ILE A 483 17.39 -6.83 -6.42
C ILE A 483 16.15 -6.79 -5.53
N SER A 484 16.26 -6.17 -4.35
CA SER A 484 15.14 -5.93 -3.44
C SER A 484 14.02 -5.32 -4.29
N LEU A 485 12.91 -6.04 -4.42
CA LEU A 485 11.68 -5.57 -5.06
C LEU A 485 11.31 -4.29 -4.33
N ARG A 486 11.76 -3.14 -4.86
CA ARG A 486 11.75 -1.87 -4.14
C ARG A 486 10.34 -1.61 -3.66
N ASP A 487 10.25 -1.50 -2.33
CA ASP A 487 9.08 -1.21 -1.53
C ASP A 487 8.39 0.06 -2.07
N VAL A 488 7.60 -0.08 -3.14
CA VAL A 488 6.53 0.88 -3.40
C VAL A 488 5.62 0.71 -2.20
N ASN A 489 5.35 1.80 -1.46
CA ASN A 489 4.35 1.81 -0.40
C ASN A 489 3.04 1.27 -0.99
N VAL A 490 2.80 -0.03 -0.85
CA VAL A 490 1.52 -0.65 -1.18
C VAL A 490 0.61 -0.42 0.03
N SER A 491 0.35 0.86 0.29
CA SER A 491 -0.98 1.26 0.75
C SER A 491 -1.93 0.88 -0.39
N ALA A 492 -3.10 0.35 -0.06
CA ALA A 492 -4.00 -0.28 -1.02
C ALA A 492 -4.63 0.71 -2.01
#